data_AF-A0A7W0JKW9-F1
#
_entry.id   AF-A0A7W0JKW9-F1
#
_cell.length_a   1.000
_cell.length_b   1.000
_cell.length_c   1.000
_cell.angle_alpha   90.00
_cell.angle_beta   90.00
_cell.angle_gamma   90.00
#
_symmetry.space_group_name_H-M   'P 1'
#
loop_
_entity.id
_entity.type
_entity.pdbx_description
1 polymer ?
#
loop_
_entity_poly.entity_id
_entity_poly.type
_entity_poly.pdbx_seq_one_letter_code
_entity_poly.pdbx_strand_id
1 'polypeptide(L)'
;EWAEELRRVYGDIERVDLMIGLYAEPLPKGFGFSDTAFRVFILMASRRLKSDRFFTRDYNAETYTHAGLDWIDESSMIDVLKRHYPELEPALRGVENAFAPWTRVGA
;
A
#
# COMPACT_ATOMS: atom_id res chain seq x y z
N GLU A 1 -22.76 17.97 -3.54
CA GLU A 1 -22.66 18.44 -2.14
C GLU A 1 -21.31 19.11 -1.90
N TRP A 2 -20.19 18.37 -1.90
CA TRP A 2 -18.85 18.95 -1.71
C TRP A 2 -18.49 20.12 -2.62
N ALA A 3 -18.92 20.11 -3.89
CA ALA A 3 -18.65 21.21 -4.83
C ALA A 3 -19.19 22.57 -4.35
N GLU A 4 -20.37 22.60 -3.72
CA GLU A 4 -20.94 23.86 -3.20
C GLU A 4 -20.25 24.31 -1.92
N GLU A 5 -19.87 23.37 -1.04
CA GLU A 5 -19.12 23.69 0.16
C GLU A 5 -17.73 24.25 -0.15
N LEU A 6 -17.03 23.63 -1.09
CA LEU A 6 -15.74 24.10 -1.58
C LEU A 6 -15.88 25.47 -2.23
N ARG A 7 -16.93 25.71 -3.03
CA ARG A 7 -17.19 27.05 -3.59
C ARG A 7 -17.42 28.10 -2.51
N ARG A 8 -18.14 27.77 -1.43
CA ARG A 8 -18.38 28.69 -0.30
C ARG A 8 -17.10 29.03 0.47
N VAL A 9 -16.20 28.06 0.64
CA VAL A 9 -14.95 28.24 1.40
C VAL A 9 -13.88 28.95 0.57
N TYR A 10 -13.65 28.50 -0.66
CA TYR A 10 -12.52 28.92 -1.48
C TYR A 10 -12.87 30.02 -2.50
N GLY A 11 -14.11 30.04 -3.01
CA GLY A 11 -14.60 30.97 -4.03
C GLY A 11 -14.01 30.75 -5.44
N ASP A 12 -12.78 30.25 -5.52
CA ASP A 12 -12.00 30.01 -6.73
C ASP A 12 -11.34 28.62 -6.65
N ILE A 13 -11.34 27.89 -7.77
CA ILE A 13 -10.75 26.55 -7.86
C ILE A 13 -9.24 26.56 -7.68
N GLU A 14 -8.54 27.60 -8.12
CA GLU A 14 -7.08 27.73 -8.01
C GLU A 14 -6.61 27.96 -6.58
N ARG A 15 -7.55 28.17 -5.65
CA ARG A 15 -7.28 28.35 -4.21
C ARG A 15 -7.51 27.07 -3.41
N VAL A 16 -8.05 26.02 -4.02
CA VAL A 16 -8.31 24.76 -3.31
C VAL A 16 -6.99 24.10 -2.93
N ASP A 17 -6.81 23.85 -1.64
CA ASP A 17 -5.62 23.18 -1.13
C ASP A 17 -5.51 21.75 -1.69
N LEU A 18 -4.28 21.33 -2.00
CA LEU A 18 -4.00 20.01 -2.56
C LEU A 18 -4.67 18.87 -1.76
N MET A 19 -4.48 18.83 -0.44
CA MET A 19 -5.04 17.78 0.41
C MET A 19 -6.56 17.71 0.33
N ILE A 20 -7.24 18.86 0.22
CA ILE A 20 -8.68 18.91 0.09
C ILE A 20 -9.11 18.37 -1.28
N GLY A 21 -8.42 18.77 -2.35
CA GLY A 21 -8.63 18.21 -3.68
C GLY A 21 -8.46 16.68 -3.72
N LEU A 22 -7.40 16.16 -3.09
CA LEU A 22 -7.13 14.72 -3.04
C LEU A 22 -8.25 13.92 -2.34
N TYR A 23 -8.91 14.48 -1.33
CA TYR A 23 -10.01 13.82 -0.63
C TYR A 23 -11.38 14.03 -1.27
N ALA A 24 -11.57 15.15 -1.97
CA ALA A 24 -12.83 15.47 -2.64
C ALA A 24 -12.97 14.79 -4.02
N GLU A 25 -11.86 14.36 -4.62
CA GLU A 25 -11.84 13.71 -5.93
C GLU A 25 -12.66 12.41 -5.94
N PRO A 26 -13.57 12.22 -6.92
CA PRO A 26 -14.27 10.95 -7.10
C PRO A 26 -13.28 9.81 -7.38
N LEU A 27 -13.30 8.78 -6.53
CA LEU A 27 -12.37 7.66 -6.66
C LEU A 27 -12.73 6.76 -7.85
N PRO A 28 -11.74 6.32 -8.65
CA PRO A 28 -11.93 5.19 -9.56
C PRO A 28 -12.42 3.94 -8.81
N LYS A 29 -13.22 3.10 -9.47
CA LYS A 29 -13.76 1.89 -8.86
C LYS A 29 -12.64 0.98 -8.34
N GLY A 30 -12.65 0.71 -7.03
CA GLY A 30 -11.67 -0.16 -6.35
C GLY A 30 -10.42 0.54 -5.84
N PHE A 31 -10.26 1.85 -6.07
CA PHE A 31 -9.13 2.60 -5.51
C PHE A 31 -9.37 2.98 -4.05
N GLY A 32 -8.29 2.95 -3.26
CA GLY A 32 -8.28 3.43 -1.87
C GLY A 32 -7.87 4.89 -1.70
N PHE A 33 -7.48 5.58 -2.78
CA PHE A 33 -7.06 6.98 -2.78
C PHE A 33 -7.18 7.60 -4.18
N SER A 34 -7.07 8.92 -4.30
CA SER A 34 -7.32 9.67 -5.53
C SER A 34 -6.42 9.28 -6.71
N ASP A 35 -6.95 9.43 -7.93
CA ASP A 35 -6.21 9.28 -9.18
C ASP A 35 -5.06 10.29 -9.28
N THR A 36 -5.26 11.51 -8.78
CA THR A 36 -4.18 12.51 -8.66
C THR A 36 -3.00 11.99 -7.83
N ALA A 37 -3.24 11.44 -6.63
CA ALA A 37 -2.17 10.82 -5.84
C ALA A 37 -1.60 9.57 -6.54
N PHE A 38 -2.42 8.80 -7.25
CA PHE A 38 -1.99 7.62 -7.99
C PHE A 38 -0.99 7.93 -9.10
N ARG A 39 -1.13 9.05 -9.81
CA ARG A 39 -0.15 9.51 -10.81
C ARG A 39 1.24 9.75 -10.22
N VAL A 40 1.32 10.22 -8.98
CA VAL A 40 2.61 10.35 -8.29
C VAL A 40 3.08 8.98 -7.79
N PHE A 41 2.16 8.17 -7.26
CA PHE A 41 2.47 6.84 -6.75
C PHE A 41 3.07 5.94 -7.82
N ILE A 42 2.52 5.89 -9.03
CA ILE A 42 3.03 5.02 -10.11
C ILE A 42 4.49 5.32 -10.45
N LEU A 43 4.87 6.60 -10.49
CA LEU A 43 6.25 7.02 -10.70
C LEU A 43 7.11 6.68 -9.48
N MET A 44 6.70 7.11 -8.29
CA MET A 44 7.55 7.04 -7.11
C MET A 44 7.69 5.62 -6.57
N ALA A 45 6.66 4.78 -6.65
CA ALA A 45 6.75 3.37 -6.31
C ALA A 45 7.73 2.63 -7.22
N SER A 46 7.63 2.85 -8.54
CA SER A 46 8.58 2.29 -9.50
C SER A 46 10.01 2.79 -9.23
N ARG A 47 10.16 4.08 -8.94
CA ARG A 47 11.47 4.71 -8.69
C ARG A 47 12.14 4.15 -7.44
N ARG A 48 11.40 3.91 -6.35
CA ARG A 48 11.95 3.34 -5.11
C ARG A 48 12.67 2.01 -5.34
N LEU A 49 12.13 1.16 -6.21
CA LEU A 49 12.77 -0.10 -6.56
C LEU A 49 13.87 0.08 -7.61
N LYS A 50 13.55 0.74 -8.73
CA LYS A 50 14.47 0.86 -9.87
C LYS A 50 15.72 1.69 -9.59
N SER A 51 15.69 2.59 -8.62
CA SER A 51 16.81 3.47 -8.27
C SER A 51 17.64 2.96 -7.09
N ASP A 52 17.27 1.84 -6.48
CA ASP A 52 18.04 1.24 -5.40
C ASP A 52 18.91 0.11 -5.95
N ARG A 53 20.20 0.13 -5.62
CA ARG A 53 21.14 -0.92 -6.02
C ARG A 53 20.73 -2.29 -5.48
N PHE A 54 20.18 -2.34 -4.26
CA PHE A 54 19.84 -3.58 -3.57
C PHE A 54 18.55 -4.22 -4.07
N PHE A 55 17.72 -3.49 -4.81
CA PHE A 55 16.58 -4.04 -5.56
C PHE A 55 16.88 -4.22 -7.06
N THR A 56 18.11 -3.94 -7.49
CA THR A 56 18.52 -4.04 -8.90
C THR A 56 19.81 -4.82 -9.05
N ARG A 57 20.95 -4.14 -9.26
CA ARG A 57 22.25 -4.77 -9.56
C ARG A 57 22.72 -5.71 -8.45
N ASP A 58 22.50 -5.32 -7.20
CA ASP A 58 22.98 -6.01 -6.00
C ASP A 58 21.87 -6.92 -5.41
N TYR A 59 20.73 -7.13 -6.09
CA TYR A 59 19.73 -8.16 -5.73
C TYR A 59 20.19 -9.53 -6.27
N ASN A 60 21.21 -10.11 -5.63
CA ASN A 60 21.85 -11.36 -6.06
C ASN A 60 22.37 -12.18 -4.86
N ALA A 61 22.73 -13.44 -5.11
CA ALA A 61 23.15 -14.38 -4.07
C ALA A 61 24.52 -14.06 -3.46
N GLU A 62 25.38 -13.28 -4.13
CA GLU A 62 26.63 -12.81 -3.52
C GLU A 62 26.33 -11.81 -2.39
N THR A 63 25.30 -10.97 -2.57
CA THR A 63 24.89 -9.96 -1.58
C THR A 63 23.95 -10.53 -0.52
N TYR A 64 23.00 -11.37 -0.91
CA TYR A 64 21.92 -11.86 -0.03
C TYR A 64 22.07 -13.33 0.40
N THR A 65 23.02 -14.08 -0.16
CA THR A 65 23.08 -15.56 -0.13
C THR A 65 21.90 -16.21 -0.86
N HIS A 66 22.05 -17.47 -1.28
CA HIS A 66 20.94 -18.23 -1.86
C HIS A 66 19.79 -18.36 -0.86
N ALA A 67 20.09 -18.80 0.37
CA ALA A 67 19.09 -18.96 1.42
C ALA A 67 18.35 -17.65 1.76
N GLY A 68 19.03 -16.50 1.66
CA GLY A 68 18.40 -15.20 1.90
C GLY A 68 17.47 -14.76 0.77
N LEU A 69 17.82 -15.05 -0.49
CA LEU A 69 16.91 -14.80 -1.61
C LEU A 69 15.68 -15.70 -1.55
N ASP A 70 15.86 -16.99 -1.28
CA ASP A 70 14.75 -17.93 -1.10
C ASP A 70 13.80 -17.43 0.01
N TRP A 71 14.35 -16.93 1.13
CA TRP A 71 13.56 -16.35 2.21
C TRP A 71 12.72 -15.14 1.77
N ILE A 72 13.27 -14.26 0.94
CA ILE A 72 12.56 -13.08 0.44
C ILE A 72 11.42 -13.51 -0.50
N ASP A 73 11.71 -14.39 -1.45
CA ASP A 73 10.78 -14.79 -2.51
C ASP A 73 9.63 -15.64 -1.97
N GLU A 74 9.85 -16.37 -0.87
CA GLU A 74 8.85 -17.24 -0.22
C GLU A 74 8.09 -16.56 0.93
N SER A 75 8.40 -15.30 1.28
CA SER A 75 7.75 -14.62 2.41
C SER A 75 6.60 -13.71 1.99
N SER A 76 5.41 -13.96 2.54
CA SER A 76 4.30 -13.01 2.58
C SER A 76 4.15 -12.37 3.97
N MET A 77 3.30 -11.35 4.09
CA MET A 77 2.95 -10.77 5.40
C MET A 77 2.25 -11.79 6.32
N ILE A 78 1.51 -12.76 5.76
CA ILE A 78 0.89 -13.86 6.53
C ILE A 78 1.99 -14.75 7.12
N ASP A 79 3.02 -15.07 6.34
CA ASP A 79 4.12 -15.92 6.81
C ASP A 79 4.92 -15.24 7.92
N VAL A 80 5.18 -13.93 7.78
CA VAL A 80 5.82 -13.13 8.84
C VAL A 80 4.99 -13.18 10.13
N LEU A 81 3.68 -12.95 10.04
CA LEU A 81 2.81 -12.99 11.22
C LEU A 81 2.80 -14.37 11.88
N LYS A 82 2.59 -15.44 11.12
CA LYS A 82 2.53 -16.80 11.67
C LYS A 82 3.86 -17.28 12.23
N ARG A 83 4.98 -16.84 11.65
CA ARG A 83 6.34 -17.17 12.13
C ARG A 83 6.60 -16.58 13.52
N HIS A 84 6.06 -15.40 13.81
CA HIS A 84 6.35 -14.68 15.06
C HIS A 84 5.20 -14.72 16.09
N TYR A 85 3.96 -14.93 15.63
CA TYR A 85 2.73 -14.97 16.42
C TYR A 85 1.82 -16.09 15.91
N PRO A 86 2.21 -17.37 16.09
CA PRO A 86 1.44 -18.51 15.59
C PRO A 86 0.00 -18.55 16.14
N GLU A 87 -0.27 -17.95 17.30
CA GLU A 87 -1.60 -17.83 17.90
C GLU A 87 -2.60 -17.01 17.05
N LEU A 88 -2.13 -16.22 16.07
CA LEU A 88 -3.00 -15.47 15.15
C LEU A 88 -3.59 -16.36 14.04
N GLU A 89 -3.15 -17.61 13.91
CA GLU A 89 -3.61 -18.52 12.86
C GLU A 89 -5.14 -18.64 12.75
N PRO A 90 -5.92 -18.75 13.84
CA PRO A 90 -7.38 -18.82 13.73
C PRO A 90 -8.00 -17.57 13.10
N ALA A 91 -7.43 -16.39 13.31
CA ALA A 91 -7.93 -15.12 12.76
C ALA A 91 -7.59 -14.95 11.28
N LEU A 92 -6.49 -15.57 10.85
CA LEU A 92 -5.96 -15.53 9.48
C LEU A 92 -6.50 -16.66 8.60
N ARG A 93 -7.31 -17.59 9.13
CA ARG A 93 -7.83 -18.71 8.35
C ARG A 93 -8.73 -18.22 7.22
N GLY A 94 -8.40 -18.59 5.99
CA GLY A 94 -9.14 -18.17 4.79
C GLY A 94 -8.83 -16.73 4.34
N VAL A 95 -7.92 -16.02 5.01
CA VAL A 95 -7.43 -14.71 4.58
C VAL A 95 -6.26 -14.94 3.62
N GLU A 96 -6.43 -14.60 2.34
CA GLU A 96 -5.36 -14.73 1.33
C GLU A 96 -4.34 -13.58 1.39
N ASN A 97 -4.74 -12.43 1.93
CA ASN A 97 -3.92 -11.23 2.06
C ASN A 97 -4.07 -10.62 3.45
N ALA A 98 -2.98 -10.53 4.22
CA ALA A 98 -2.99 -10.02 5.59
C ALA A 98 -3.50 -8.57 5.72
N PHE A 99 -3.57 -7.79 4.64
CA PHE A 99 -4.12 -6.44 4.64
C PHE A 99 -5.63 -6.38 4.38
N ALA A 100 -6.28 -7.51 4.06
CA ALA A 100 -7.74 -7.61 4.02
C ALA A 100 -8.31 -7.71 5.45
N PRO A 101 -9.62 -7.46 5.65
CA PRO A 101 -10.27 -7.66 6.95
C PRO A 101 -10.13 -9.10 7.46
N TRP A 102 -9.81 -9.26 8.75
CA TRP A 102 -9.67 -10.58 9.38
C TRP A 102 -10.95 -11.02 10.06
N THR A 103 -11.07 -12.33 10.27
CA THR A 103 -12.17 -12.88 11.06
C THR A 103 -11.88 -12.67 12.54
N ARG A 104 -12.84 -12.10 13.26
CA ARG A 104 -12.76 -11.99 14.72
C ARG A 104 -12.82 -13.39 15.33
N VAL A 105 -11.84 -13.72 16.16
CA VAL A 105 -11.79 -14.99 16.90
C VAL A 105 -12.27 -14.72 18.33
N GLY A 106 -13.29 -15.45 18.76
CA GLY A 106 -13.91 -15.28 20.08
C GLY A 106 -15.02 -14.23 20.08
N ALA A 107 -16.24 -14.71 20.36
CA ALA A 107 -17.32 -13.94 20.98
C ALA A 107 -17.39 -14.36 22.45
#